data_AF-X1HBD9-F1
#
_entry.id   AF-X1HBD9-F1
#
_cell.length_a   1.000
_cell.length_b   1.000
_cell.length_c   1.000
_cell.angle_alpha   90.00
_cell.angle_beta   90.00
_cell.angle_gamma   90.00
#
_symmetry.space_group_name_H-M   'P 1'
#
loop_
_entity.id
_entity.type
_entity.pdbx_description
1 polymer ?
#
loop_
_entity_poly.entity_id
_entity_poly.type
_entity_poly.pdbx_seq_one_letter_code
_entity_poly.pdbx_strand_id
1 'polypeptide(L)'
;MYLKNGEEYFSTKDLSIQGRMLSVEIIRSYGSREDSETPFGYGWDMNYNMKVYKTTDPNIIGMLDGENRALRYTFVAGSEPNKYMGPASYYDFLLENEDGTYTLYKKHGTKLYFNSDGKLSKTKDRHGNSIIFTYTSGLLTKITDDLNRDIDLSYDANDKLSTVTDFESR
;
A
#
# COMPACT_ATOMS: atom_id res chain seq x y z
N MET A 1 -13.43 -6.33 18.38
CA MET A 1 -12.71 -7.00 19.49
C MET A 1 -12.62 -8.50 19.21
N TYR A 2 -11.48 -9.00 18.73
CA TYR A 2 -11.24 -10.44 18.54
C TYR A 2 -10.66 -11.03 19.83
N LEU A 3 -11.49 -11.64 20.67
CA LEU A 3 -11.15 -12.12 22.01
C LEU A 3 -10.25 -13.37 22.07
N LYS A 4 -9.53 -13.76 21.01
CA LYS A 4 -8.73 -15.02 21.01
C LYS A 4 -7.24 -14.87 21.31
N ASN A 5 -6.67 -13.67 21.27
CA ASN A 5 -5.21 -13.46 21.42
C ASN A 5 -4.81 -12.22 22.26
N GLY A 6 -5.76 -11.50 22.87
CA GLY A 6 -5.46 -10.30 23.67
C GLY A 6 -5.00 -9.09 22.84
N GLU A 7 -5.18 -9.13 21.52
CA GLU A 7 -4.92 -8.03 20.61
C GLU A 7 -6.14 -7.12 20.52
N GLU A 8 -5.89 -5.81 20.60
CA GLU A 8 -6.90 -4.81 20.27
C GLU A 8 -6.59 -4.29 18.86
N TYR A 9 -7.57 -4.46 17.97
CA TYR A 9 -7.53 -3.97 16.62
C TYR A 9 -8.64 -2.94 16.43
N PHE A 10 -8.28 -1.78 15.91
CA PHE A 10 -9.17 -0.67 15.63
C PHE A 10 -8.90 -0.13 14.22
N SER A 11 -9.95 0.24 13.48
CA SER A 11 -9.79 0.93 12.20
C SER A 11 -10.77 2.08 12.08
N THR A 12 -10.32 3.15 11.43
CA THR A 12 -11.12 4.35 11.19
C THR A 12 -10.94 4.81 9.74
N LYS A 13 -12.03 5.26 9.12
CA LYS A 13 -12.00 5.91 7.82
C LYS A 13 -11.94 7.41 8.04
N ASP A 14 -10.78 8.01 7.76
CA ASP A 14 -10.56 9.43 7.96
C ASP A 14 -11.07 10.26 6.77
N LEU A 15 -11.03 9.70 5.55
CA LEU A 15 -11.46 10.37 4.33
C LEU A 15 -12.12 9.38 3.35
N SER A 16 -13.16 9.84 2.67
CA SER A 16 -13.78 9.13 1.55
C SER A 16 -14.13 10.14 0.47
N ILE A 17 -13.43 10.07 -0.65
CA ILE A 17 -13.66 10.89 -1.83
C ILE A 17 -14.17 9.99 -2.93
N GLN A 18 -15.43 10.20 -3.31
CA GLN A 18 -16.02 9.48 -4.41
C GLN A 18 -15.39 9.96 -5.72
N GLY A 19 -14.62 9.08 -6.37
CA GLY A 19 -14.19 9.27 -7.75
C GLY A 19 -15.26 8.79 -8.74
N ARG A 20 -14.94 8.82 -10.02
CA ARG A 20 -15.90 8.43 -11.05
C ARG A 20 -16.12 6.92 -11.09
N MET A 21 -15.02 6.19 -11.05
CA MET A 21 -14.97 4.73 -11.09
C MET A 21 -14.23 4.16 -9.88
N LEU A 22 -13.20 4.88 -9.39
CA LEU A 22 -12.44 4.52 -8.20
C LEU A 22 -12.57 5.59 -7.13
N SER A 23 -13.02 5.21 -5.94
CA SER A 23 -13.02 6.11 -4.79
C SER A 23 -11.66 6.09 -4.10
N VAL A 24 -11.21 7.25 -3.63
CA VAL A 24 -10.05 7.34 -2.75
C VAL A 24 -10.56 7.31 -1.31
N GLU A 25 -10.14 6.28 -0.56
CA GLU A 25 -10.41 6.17 0.87
C GLU A 25 -9.11 6.17 1.65
N ILE A 26 -9.01 6.99 2.69
CA ILE A 26 -7.91 6.92 3.65
C ILE A 26 -8.44 6.26 4.90
N ILE A 27 -7.86 5.10 5.20
CA ILE A 27 -8.23 4.26 6.33
C ILE A 27 -6.97 4.04 7.14
N ARG A 28 -7.03 4.42 8.41
CA ARG A 28 -5.99 4.11 9.38
C ARG A 28 -6.39 2.92 10.23
N SER A 29 -5.43 2.05 10.49
CA SER A 29 -5.61 0.87 11.32
C SER A 29 -4.61 0.88 12.47
N TYR A 30 -5.07 0.51 13.66
CA TYR A 30 -4.27 0.40 14.88
C TYR A 30 -4.28 -1.04 15.37
N GLY A 31 -3.10 -1.55 15.70
CA GLY A 31 -2.93 -2.83 16.40
C GLY A 31 -2.15 -2.62 17.70
N SER A 32 -2.72 -3.01 18.84
CA SER A 32 -2.08 -2.79 20.15
C SER A 32 -0.82 -3.64 20.40
N ARG A 33 -0.58 -4.63 19.54
CA ARG A 33 0.61 -5.50 19.59
C ARG A 33 1.62 -5.17 18.49
N GLU A 34 1.35 -4.15 17.69
CA GLU A 34 2.25 -3.71 16.65
C GLU A 34 3.28 -2.74 17.23
N ASP A 35 4.56 -3.12 17.11
CA ASP A 35 5.69 -2.33 17.61
C ASP A 35 6.31 -1.44 16.51
N SER A 36 5.60 -1.28 15.38
CA SER A 36 6.04 -0.46 14.26
C SER A 36 5.70 1.02 14.47
N GLU A 37 6.72 1.87 14.32
CA GLU A 37 6.56 3.30 14.17
C GLU A 37 6.46 3.65 12.67
N THR A 38 5.30 4.17 12.24
CA THR A 38 5.09 4.61 10.85
C THR A 38 4.97 6.14 10.78
N PRO A 39 4.93 6.75 9.59
CA PRO A 39 4.54 8.15 9.46
C PRO A 39 3.12 8.46 10.02
N PHE A 40 2.31 7.44 10.33
CA PHE A 40 0.96 7.57 10.85
C PHE A 40 0.86 7.35 12.37
N GLY A 41 1.98 7.06 13.03
CA GLY A 41 2.11 6.89 14.50
C GLY A 41 2.49 5.47 14.93
N TYR A 42 2.81 5.30 16.22
CA TYR A 42 3.13 4.02 16.82
C TYR A 42 1.94 3.05 16.81
N GLY A 43 2.13 1.85 16.26
CA GLY A 43 1.08 0.83 16.11
C GLY A 43 0.00 1.20 15.08
N TRP A 44 0.11 2.37 14.44
CA TRP A 44 -0.79 2.84 13.40
C TRP A 44 -0.20 2.60 12.02
N ASP A 45 -1.07 2.25 11.09
CA ASP A 45 -0.76 2.12 9.66
C ASP A 45 -1.88 2.73 8.82
N MET A 46 -1.62 2.92 7.53
CA MET A 46 -2.57 3.45 6.57
C MET A 46 -2.66 2.52 5.36
N ASN A 47 -3.87 2.33 4.82
CA ASN A 47 -4.16 1.42 3.72
C ASN A 47 -3.30 1.59 2.45
N TYR A 48 -2.70 2.77 2.20
CA TYR A 48 -1.76 2.97 1.09
C TYR A 48 -0.27 2.88 1.47
N ASN A 49 0.06 2.58 2.72
CA ASN A 49 1.43 2.34 3.18
C ASN A 49 1.92 0.92 2.80
N MET A 50 1.65 0.54 1.55
CA MET A 50 2.03 -0.76 1.03
C MET A 50 3.48 -0.71 0.57
N LYS A 51 4.26 -1.75 0.90
CA LYS A 51 5.68 -1.81 0.55
C LYS A 51 6.13 -3.21 0.18
N VAL A 52 6.76 -3.35 -0.97
CA VAL A 52 7.50 -4.55 -1.38
C VAL A 52 8.96 -4.42 -0.95
N TYR A 53 9.55 -5.49 -0.42
CA TYR A 53 10.96 -5.51 -0.02
C TYR A 53 11.59 -6.89 -0.21
N LYS A 54 12.88 -6.91 -0.53
CA LYS A 54 13.66 -8.15 -0.58
C LYS A 54 13.90 -8.65 0.84
N THR A 55 13.74 -9.95 1.06
CA THR A 55 14.08 -10.58 2.35
C THR A 55 15.52 -11.10 2.32
N THR A 56 15.98 -11.67 3.43
CA THR A 56 17.27 -12.36 3.49
C THR A 56 17.28 -13.66 2.70
N ASP A 57 16.11 -14.26 2.45
CA ASP A 57 15.96 -15.39 1.53
C ASP A 57 15.75 -14.84 0.11
N PRO A 58 16.66 -15.12 -0.85
CA PRO A 58 16.55 -14.61 -2.21
C PRO A 58 15.31 -15.13 -2.96
N ASN A 59 14.68 -16.22 -2.48
CA ASN A 59 13.48 -16.77 -3.07
C ASN A 59 12.18 -16.18 -2.48
N ILE A 60 12.29 -15.24 -1.53
CA ILE A 60 11.14 -14.63 -0.87
C ILE A 60 11.18 -13.11 -1.02
N ILE A 61 10.09 -12.58 -1.53
CA ILE A 61 9.75 -11.16 -1.47
C ILE A 61 8.74 -10.95 -0.35
N GLY A 62 9.03 -9.99 0.53
CA GLY A 62 8.12 -9.52 1.55
C GLY A 62 7.24 -8.39 1.03
N MET A 63 6.00 -8.33 1.49
CA MET A 63 5.09 -7.25 1.16
C MET A 63 4.30 -6.81 2.40
N LEU A 64 4.43 -5.55 2.79
CA LEU A 64 3.49 -4.88 3.68
C LEU A 64 2.24 -4.51 2.89
N ASP A 65 1.06 -4.85 3.41
CA ASP A 65 -0.21 -4.65 2.71
C ASP A 65 -0.98 -3.38 3.12
N GLY A 66 -0.41 -2.56 3.99
CA GLY A 66 -1.03 -1.34 4.51
C GLY A 66 -2.05 -1.58 5.63
N GLU A 67 -2.12 -2.81 6.16
CA GLU A 67 -3.00 -3.18 7.28
C GLU A 67 -2.18 -3.78 8.45
N ASN A 68 -0.96 -3.31 8.68
CA ASN A 68 -0.02 -3.90 9.65
C ASN A 68 0.30 -5.39 9.40
N ARG A 69 0.11 -5.90 8.18
CA ARG A 69 0.38 -7.30 7.87
C ARG A 69 1.45 -7.46 6.79
N ALA A 70 2.38 -8.37 7.06
CA ALA A 70 3.39 -8.79 6.11
C ALA A 70 2.98 -10.10 5.41
N LEU A 71 2.96 -10.07 4.08
CA LEU A 71 2.77 -11.23 3.21
C LEU A 71 4.11 -11.68 2.63
N ARG A 72 4.21 -12.98 2.35
CA ARG A 72 5.38 -13.58 1.70
C ARG A 72 5.00 -14.06 0.30
N TYR A 73 5.81 -13.70 -0.68
CA TYR A 73 5.68 -14.15 -2.07
C TYR A 73 6.90 -15.00 -2.44
N THR A 74 6.65 -16.20 -2.93
CA THR A 74 7.69 -17.21 -3.20
C THR A 74 8.04 -17.24 -4.68
N PHE A 75 9.34 -17.24 -4.99
CA PHE A 75 9.87 -17.27 -6.35
C PHE A 75 9.42 -18.51 -7.12
N VAL A 76 9.08 -18.31 -8.39
CA VAL A 76 8.70 -19.37 -9.34
C VAL A 76 9.88 -19.63 -10.26
N ALA A 77 10.62 -20.72 -10.00
CA ALA A 77 11.81 -21.06 -10.77
C ALA A 77 11.53 -21.16 -12.28
N GLY A 78 12.39 -20.53 -13.09
CA GLY A 78 12.29 -20.52 -14.55
C GLY A 78 11.27 -19.54 -15.14
N SER A 79 10.70 -18.63 -14.33
CA SER A 79 9.85 -17.56 -14.83
C SER A 79 10.67 -16.42 -15.44
N GLU A 80 10.24 -15.90 -16.59
CA GLU A 80 10.76 -14.66 -17.19
C GLU A 80 9.58 -13.71 -17.49
N PRO A 81 9.52 -12.50 -16.89
CA PRO A 81 10.40 -11.99 -15.83
C PRO A 81 10.25 -12.76 -14.51
N ASN A 82 11.11 -12.45 -13.53
CA ASN A 82 11.03 -13.01 -12.18
C ASN A 82 9.62 -12.87 -11.59
N LYS A 83 8.97 -14.00 -11.32
CA LYS A 83 7.62 -14.10 -10.77
C LYS A 83 7.66 -14.66 -9.36
N TYR A 84 6.86 -14.05 -8.48
CA TYR A 84 6.70 -14.51 -7.11
C TYR A 84 5.21 -14.75 -6.82
N MET A 85 4.87 -15.96 -6.37
CA MET A 85 3.50 -16.35 -6.08
C MET A 85 3.13 -16.00 -4.63
N GLY A 86 1.98 -15.36 -4.43
CA GLY A 86 1.46 -15.07 -3.09
C GLY A 86 0.91 -16.32 -2.39
N PRO A 87 0.50 -16.21 -1.11
CA PRO A 87 -0.12 -17.32 -0.40
C PRO A 87 -1.40 -17.78 -1.10
N ALA A 88 -1.70 -19.09 -1.03
CA ALA A 88 -2.78 -19.73 -1.79
C ALA A 88 -4.16 -19.05 -1.65
N SER A 89 -4.44 -18.41 -0.51
CA SER A 89 -5.71 -17.71 -0.25
C SER A 89 -5.91 -16.43 -1.06
N TYR A 90 -4.83 -15.77 -1.52
CA TYR A 90 -4.89 -14.47 -2.19
C TYR A 90 -4.99 -14.58 -3.71
N TYR A 91 -4.47 -15.68 -4.29
CA TYR A 91 -4.42 -15.90 -5.73
C TYR A 91 -3.84 -14.70 -6.51
N ASP A 92 -2.86 -14.02 -5.92
CA ASP A 92 -2.13 -12.92 -6.54
C ASP A 92 -0.65 -13.30 -6.75
N PHE A 93 0.03 -12.56 -7.62
CA PHE A 93 1.46 -12.75 -7.88
C PHE A 93 2.14 -11.42 -8.18
N LEU A 94 3.40 -11.31 -7.77
CA LEU A 94 4.29 -10.20 -8.09
C LEU A 94 5.15 -10.55 -9.31
N LEU A 95 5.38 -9.57 -10.17
CA LEU A 95 6.47 -9.57 -11.14
C LEU A 95 7.50 -8.53 -10.72
N GLU A 96 8.78 -8.88 -10.73
CA GLU A 96 9.91 -7.95 -10.67
C GLU A 96 10.23 -7.51 -12.09
N ASN A 97 10.19 -6.20 -12.34
CA ASN A 97 10.46 -5.61 -13.64
C ASN A 97 11.97 -5.32 -13.80
N GLU A 98 12.44 -5.18 -15.04
CA GLU A 98 13.87 -4.95 -15.35
C GLU A 98 14.43 -3.64 -14.75
N ASP A 99 13.55 -2.64 -14.53
CA ASP A 99 13.89 -1.34 -13.93
C ASP A 99 13.91 -1.36 -12.38
N GLY A 100 13.77 -2.54 -11.77
CA GLY A 100 13.73 -2.72 -10.32
C GLY A 100 12.39 -2.35 -9.68
N THR A 101 11.36 -2.03 -10.47
CA THR A 101 9.99 -1.85 -9.98
C THR A 101 9.27 -3.20 -9.81
N TYR A 102 8.15 -3.21 -9.10
CA TYR A 102 7.33 -4.41 -8.93
C TYR A 102 5.90 -4.17 -9.39
N THR A 103 5.26 -5.20 -9.94
CA THR A 103 3.81 -5.17 -10.26
C THR A 103 3.11 -6.35 -9.63
N LEU A 104 2.14 -6.07 -8.76
CA LEU A 104 1.24 -7.08 -8.18
C LEU A 104 0.00 -7.24 -9.04
N TYR A 105 -0.29 -8.47 -9.43
CA TYR A 105 -1.49 -8.86 -10.14
C TYR A 105 -2.47 -9.49 -9.16
N LYS A 106 -3.54 -8.77 -8.81
CA LYS A 106 -4.61 -9.31 -7.96
C LYS A 106 -5.53 -10.21 -8.77
N LYS A 107 -6.15 -11.18 -8.09
CA LYS A 107 -7.13 -12.14 -8.64
C LYS A 107 -8.21 -11.51 -9.53
N HIS A 108 -8.70 -10.33 -9.19
CA HIS A 108 -9.84 -9.69 -9.85
C HIS A 108 -9.47 -8.65 -10.91
N GLY A 109 -8.23 -8.68 -11.40
CA GLY A 109 -7.75 -7.83 -12.50
C GLY A 109 -7.22 -6.46 -12.06
N THR A 110 -7.31 -6.12 -10.76
CA THR A 110 -6.61 -4.97 -10.20
C THR A 110 -5.10 -5.21 -10.22
N LYS A 111 -4.35 -4.20 -10.61
CA LYS A 111 -2.88 -4.18 -10.57
C LYS A 111 -2.41 -3.10 -9.61
N LEU A 112 -1.41 -3.43 -8.80
CA LEU A 112 -0.68 -2.46 -7.99
C LEU A 112 0.74 -2.36 -8.54
N TYR A 113 1.22 -1.14 -8.75
CA TYR A 113 2.57 -0.86 -9.22
C TYR A 113 3.34 -0.27 -8.06
N PHE A 114 4.57 -0.74 -7.87
CA PHE A 114 5.48 -0.28 -6.84
C PHE A 114 6.72 0.32 -7.50
N ASN A 115 7.22 1.44 -6.99
CA ASN A 115 8.44 2.07 -7.49
C ASN A 115 9.70 1.26 -7.08
N SER A 116 10.88 1.74 -7.46
CA SER A 116 12.18 1.11 -7.14
C SER A 116 12.50 1.05 -5.65
N ASP A 117 11.88 1.92 -4.83
CA ASP A 117 11.95 1.85 -3.35
C ASP A 117 10.95 0.85 -2.76
N GLY A 118 10.19 0.17 -3.61
CA GLY A 118 9.16 -0.79 -3.26
C GLY A 118 7.85 -0.16 -2.78
N LYS A 119 7.65 1.15 -2.89
CA LYS A 119 6.43 1.85 -2.42
C LYS A 119 5.36 1.88 -3.50
N LEU A 120 4.10 1.74 -3.09
CA LEU A 120 2.95 1.79 -4.01
C LEU A 120 2.95 3.11 -4.79
N SER A 121 3.09 3.06 -6.11
CA SER A 121 3.10 4.25 -6.98
C SER A 121 1.81 4.43 -7.78
N LYS A 122 1.06 3.34 -8.01
CA LYS A 122 -0.19 3.37 -8.75
C LYS A 122 -1.07 2.16 -8.45
N THR A 123 -2.39 2.38 -8.40
CA THR A 123 -3.37 1.31 -8.57
C THR A 123 -3.99 1.41 -9.96
N LYS A 124 -4.36 0.27 -10.56
CA LYS A 124 -5.12 0.25 -11.81
C LYS A 124 -6.15 -0.85 -11.77
N ASP A 125 -7.41 -0.52 -11.99
CA ASP A 125 -8.46 -1.53 -12.08
C ASP A 125 -8.45 -2.25 -13.44
N ARG A 126 -9.37 -3.20 -13.60
CA ARG A 126 -9.53 -3.98 -14.85
C ARG A 126 -10.01 -3.15 -16.04
N HIS A 127 -10.60 -1.98 -15.79
CA HIS A 127 -11.16 -1.07 -16.80
C HIS A 127 -10.17 0.02 -17.21
N GLY A 128 -9.04 0.11 -16.51
CA GLY A 128 -7.95 1.02 -16.80
C GLY A 128 -7.98 2.31 -15.98
N ASN A 129 -8.92 2.45 -15.04
CA ASN A 129 -8.96 3.58 -14.11
C ASN A 129 -7.81 3.44 -13.10
N SER A 130 -7.22 4.56 -12.69
CA SER A 130 -6.04 4.56 -11.84
C SER A 130 -6.10 5.60 -10.74
N ILE A 131 -5.47 5.27 -9.61
CA ILE A 131 -5.07 6.21 -8.57
C ILE A 131 -3.55 6.24 -8.56
N ILE A 132 -2.96 7.43 -8.48
CA ILE A 132 -1.50 7.66 -8.52
C ILE A 132 -1.03 8.15 -7.15
N PHE A 133 0.14 7.68 -6.72
CA PHE A 133 0.73 7.99 -5.42
C PHE A 133 2.09 8.63 -5.63
N THR A 134 2.26 9.86 -5.11
CA THR A 134 3.47 10.65 -5.27
C THR A 134 4.18 10.78 -3.93
N TYR A 135 5.50 10.59 -3.96
CA TYR A 135 6.34 10.64 -2.76
C TYR A 135 7.35 11.77 -2.83
N THR A 136 7.66 12.37 -1.69
CA THR A 136 8.77 13.33 -1.53
C THR A 136 9.57 12.93 -0.30
N SER A 137 10.89 12.81 -0.45
CA SER A 137 11.79 12.34 0.63
C SER A 137 11.34 11.02 1.28
N GLY A 138 10.65 10.18 0.51
CA GLY A 138 10.12 8.91 0.98
C GLY A 138 8.76 8.96 1.69
N LEU A 139 8.14 10.12 1.88
CA LEU A 139 6.81 10.26 2.45
C LEU A 139 5.76 10.39 1.34
N LEU A 140 4.57 9.82 1.52
CA LEU A 140 3.47 9.94 0.56
C LEU A 140 2.89 11.35 0.68
N THR A 141 3.15 12.22 -0.28
CA THR A 141 2.74 13.63 -0.20
C THR A 141 1.49 13.93 -1.03
N LYS A 142 1.14 13.07 -1.98
CA LYS A 142 -0.04 13.29 -2.83
C LYS A 142 -0.65 12.00 -3.35
N ILE A 143 -1.98 11.96 -3.35
CA ILE A 143 -2.81 10.95 -4.00
C ILE A 143 -3.62 11.64 -5.09
N THR A 144 -3.50 11.18 -6.33
CA THR A 144 -4.26 11.71 -7.47
C THR A 144 -5.28 10.65 -7.92
N ASP A 145 -6.56 11.02 -7.94
CA ASP A 145 -7.65 10.10 -8.29
C ASP A 145 -7.84 9.91 -9.81
N ASP A 146 -8.87 9.15 -10.18
CA ASP A 146 -9.20 8.84 -11.57
C ASP A 146 -9.78 10.02 -12.37
N LEU A 147 -10.04 11.15 -11.71
CA LEU A 147 -10.49 12.42 -12.27
C LEU A 147 -9.37 13.47 -12.30
N ASN A 148 -8.13 13.10 -11.94
CA ASN A 148 -6.99 14.01 -11.75
C ASN A 148 -7.22 15.06 -10.66
N ARG A 149 -7.96 14.72 -9.61
CA ARG A 149 -8.08 15.54 -8.40
C ARG A 149 -7.03 15.09 -7.40
N ASP A 150 -6.35 16.07 -6.81
CA ASP A 150 -5.28 15.84 -5.86
C ASP A 150 -5.79 15.86 -4.42
N ILE A 151 -5.21 14.99 -3.61
CA ILE A 151 -5.35 14.94 -2.16
C ILE A 151 -3.93 15.05 -1.62
N ASP A 152 -3.64 16.14 -0.93
CA ASP A 152 -2.31 16.45 -0.42
C ASP A 152 -2.17 15.98 1.03
N LEU A 153 -1.02 15.40 1.35
CA LEU A 153 -0.66 14.95 2.68
C LEU A 153 0.56 15.74 3.14
N SER A 154 0.45 16.39 4.30
CA SER A 154 1.55 17.13 4.91
C SER A 154 2.06 16.43 6.16
N TYR A 155 3.33 16.66 6.48
CA TYR A 155 3.99 16.06 7.62
C TYR A 155 4.57 17.14 8.53
N ASP A 156 4.72 16.84 9.82
CA ASP A 156 5.40 17.68 10.79
C ASP A 156 6.93 17.54 10.71
N ALA A 157 7.66 18.23 11.59
CA ALA A 157 9.12 18.18 11.64
C ALA A 157 9.72 16.82 12.05
N ASN A 158 8.89 15.87 12.51
CA ASN A 158 9.27 14.52 12.90
C ASN A 158 8.79 13.47 11.87
N ASP A 159 8.45 13.90 10.65
CA ASP A 159 7.91 13.07 9.57
C ASP A 159 6.60 12.35 9.93
N LYS A 160 5.78 12.96 10.80
CA LYS A 160 4.45 12.46 11.17
C LYS A 160 3.36 13.17 10.40
N LEU A 161 2.39 12.41 9.89
CA LEU A 161 1.26 12.93 9.13
C LEU A 161 0.54 13.97 9.99
N SER A 162 0.48 15.20 9.51
CA SER A 162 -0.10 16.34 10.21
C SER A 162 -1.44 16.76 9.62
N THR A 163 -1.56 16.78 8.28
CA THR A 163 -2.82 17.11 7.60
C THR A 163 -3.01 16.26 6.36
N VAL A 164 -4.28 16.08 6.01
CA VAL A 164 -4.74 15.59 4.71
C VAL A 164 -5.71 16.64 4.20
N THR A 165 -5.45 17.17 3.01
CA THR A 165 -6.28 18.20 2.39
C THR A 165 -6.81 17.69 1.06
N ASP A 166 -8.13 17.73 0.86
CA ASP A 166 -8.73 17.36 -0.43
C ASP A 166 -8.68 18.50 -1.47
N PHE A 167 -9.08 18.19 -2.70
CA PHE A 167 -9.15 19.16 -3.80
C PHE A 167 -10.16 20.30 -3.58
N GLU A 168 -11.04 20.19 -2.58
CA GLU A 168 -11.95 21.27 -2.13
C GLU A 168 -11.34 22.07 -0.97
N SER A 169 -10.07 21.81 -0.63
CA SER A 169 -9.35 22.42 0.50
C SER A 169 -9.98 22.14 1.87
N ARG A 170 -10.60 20.97 2.04
CA ARG A 170 -11.12 20.48 3.32
C ARG A 170 -10.13 19.57 4.03
#